data_AF-A0A7C4KPC7-F1
#
_entry.id   AF-A0A7C4KPC7-F1
#
_cell.length_a   1.000
_cell.length_b   1.000
_cell.length_c   1.000
_cell.angle_alpha   90.00
_cell.angle_beta   90.00
_cell.angle_gamma   90.00
#
_symmetry.space_group_name_H-M   'P 1'
#
loop_
_entity.id
_entity.type
_entity.pdbx_description
1 polymer ?
#
loop_
_entity_poly.entity_id
_entity_poly.type
_entity_poly.pdbx_seq_one_letter_code
_entity_poly.pdbx_strand_id
1 'polypeptide(L)'
;MADVDTRRDSLSTCSGNDMKRASHFFLKGLLATALLSGLLWADTSREPDIRTARTDRINVRGQPTTASEVLGQLNTGDRVTVLEVVNLSKPATQGDSTNWLKIALPSTVPVWVHSSFVDTNQMTVRANRLNVRGGPGENFSIVGRVERGEKLKLIRQKDEWLQIAPPMGAYGFVAAEYFTAPAPPPVAVTPPAPVEPVVTPPPAPPATSPPAPTTVVVVAPPVITNPPTVVTPPPPLPDLIKEEAEAKERNLAKIRGYRTPPTGPVTNRVVEVEAAPKRIVTREGMVRYTVHVNAPSWYVLESLDTQKVINYLHASDTNIVLGQFRDKRVLVTGEEGLDRRWPNTPVLRIQKPEDIRLSE
;
A
#
# COMPACT_ATOMS: atom_id res chain seq x y z
N MET A 1 48.52 -0.13 -68.78
CA MET A 1 48.61 -1.59 -69.03
C MET A 1 47.61 -2.24 -68.10
N ALA A 2 46.51 -2.77 -68.68
CA ALA A 2 45.43 -3.63 -68.14
C ALA A 2 44.90 -3.35 -66.71
N ASP A 3 43.66 -2.89 -66.48
CA ASP A 3 42.33 -3.46 -66.82
C ASP A 3 41.87 -4.59 -65.86
N VAL A 4 40.53 -4.68 -65.72
CA VAL A 4 39.66 -5.67 -65.03
C VAL A 4 39.22 -5.27 -63.61
N ASP A 5 38.11 -4.54 -63.45
CA ASP A 5 36.68 -4.90 -63.68
C ASP A 5 36.25 -5.99 -62.67
N THR A 6 35.23 -5.79 -61.82
CA THR A 6 33.87 -6.24 -62.19
C THR A 6 32.81 -5.72 -61.21
N ARG A 7 31.98 -4.81 -61.76
CA ARG A 7 30.50 -4.73 -61.74
C ARG A 7 29.73 -4.49 -60.43
N ARG A 8 29.04 -3.33 -60.32
CA ARG A 8 27.71 -2.88 -60.84
C ARG A 8 26.59 -3.18 -59.83
N ASP A 9 25.99 -2.16 -59.21
CA ASP A 9 25.05 -1.17 -59.76
C ASP A 9 23.77 -1.80 -60.31
N SER A 10 22.63 -1.53 -59.66
CA SER A 10 21.70 -0.49 -60.13
C SER A 10 20.29 -0.67 -59.56
N LEU A 11 19.83 0.41 -58.95
CA LEU A 11 18.42 0.78 -58.78
C LEU A 11 17.81 1.18 -60.12
N SER A 12 16.53 0.87 -60.32
CA SER A 12 15.56 1.53 -61.21
C SER A 12 14.28 0.70 -61.22
N THR A 13 13.04 1.16 -61.37
CA THR A 13 12.31 2.45 -61.35
C THR A 13 10.84 2.05 -61.55
N CYS A 14 9.90 2.87 -61.06
CA CYS A 14 8.57 3.18 -61.62
C CYS A 14 7.57 2.05 -61.98
N SER A 15 6.32 2.18 -61.52
CA SER A 15 5.15 2.50 -62.38
C SER A 15 3.85 2.35 -61.58
N GLY A 16 3.00 3.39 -61.58
CA GLY A 16 1.64 3.32 -61.05
C GLY A 16 0.67 2.63 -62.00
N ASN A 17 -0.50 2.24 -61.47
CA ASN A 17 -1.79 2.57 -62.09
C ASN A 17 -2.97 2.30 -61.16
N ASP A 18 -3.85 3.30 -61.17
CA ASP A 18 -5.21 3.39 -60.67
C ASP A 18 -6.17 2.56 -61.57
N MET A 19 -7.14 1.82 -61.03
CA MET A 19 -8.43 1.60 -61.71
C MET A 19 -9.53 1.03 -60.78
N LYS A 20 -10.65 1.75 -60.80
CA LYS A 20 -11.96 1.52 -60.17
C LYS A 20 -12.64 0.19 -60.57
N ARG A 21 -13.53 -0.35 -59.71
CA ARG A 21 -14.96 -0.58 -60.05
C ARG A 21 -15.82 -1.09 -58.90
N ALA A 22 -17.04 -0.54 -58.84
CA ALA A 22 -18.14 -0.84 -57.96
C ALA A 22 -18.99 -2.02 -58.48
N SER A 23 -19.84 -2.59 -57.60
CA SER A 23 -21.32 -2.64 -57.72
C SER A 23 -21.91 -3.94 -57.14
N HIS A 24 -22.91 -3.78 -56.28
CA HIS A 24 -23.82 -4.81 -55.77
C HIS A 24 -24.61 -5.52 -56.86
N PHE A 25 -24.95 -6.81 -56.67
CA PHE A 25 -26.27 -7.38 -56.99
C PHE A 25 -26.55 -8.67 -56.18
N PHE A 26 -27.75 -8.67 -55.59
CA PHE A 26 -28.56 -9.69 -54.90
C PHE A 26 -28.38 -11.17 -55.32
N LEU A 27 -28.55 -12.13 -54.37
CA LEU A 27 -29.75 -12.98 -54.25
C LEU A 27 -29.67 -14.01 -53.09
N LYS A 28 -30.83 -14.23 -52.48
CA LYS A 28 -31.22 -15.07 -51.33
C LYS A 28 -30.90 -16.58 -51.51
N GLY A 29 -30.63 -17.31 -50.43
CA GLY A 29 -30.72 -18.77 -50.43
C GLY A 29 -30.07 -19.48 -49.23
N LEU A 30 -30.92 -19.84 -48.27
CA LEU A 30 -30.67 -20.61 -47.05
C LEU A 30 -30.04 -22.00 -47.32
N LEU A 31 -28.95 -22.37 -46.64
CA LEU A 31 -28.77 -23.74 -46.12
C LEU A 31 -27.73 -23.78 -45.00
N ALA A 32 -28.21 -24.20 -43.83
CA ALA A 32 -27.46 -24.37 -42.61
C ALA A 32 -26.54 -25.59 -42.71
N THR A 33 -25.25 -25.40 -42.40
CA THR A 33 -24.42 -26.45 -41.81
C THR A 33 -23.70 -25.86 -40.61
N ALA A 34 -24.19 -26.24 -39.43
CA ALA A 34 -23.57 -25.96 -38.15
C ALA A 34 -22.25 -26.73 -38.06
N LEU A 35 -21.14 -26.09 -38.42
CA LEU A 35 -19.85 -26.41 -37.81
C LEU A 35 -19.75 -25.56 -36.56
N LEU A 36 -20.36 -26.05 -35.48
CA LEU A 36 -20.10 -25.55 -34.14
C LEU A 36 -18.70 -26.06 -33.74
N SER A 37 -17.66 -25.48 -34.34
CA SER A 37 -16.32 -25.53 -33.81
C SER A 37 -16.36 -24.75 -32.50
N GLY A 38 -16.72 -25.45 -31.43
CA GLY A 38 -16.54 -24.98 -30.06
C GLY A 38 -15.05 -24.82 -29.81
N LEU A 39 -14.51 -23.68 -30.23
CA LEU A 39 -13.32 -23.14 -29.59
C LEU A 39 -13.77 -22.79 -28.17
N LEU A 40 -13.61 -23.76 -27.27
CA LEU A 40 -13.47 -23.47 -25.85
C LEU A 40 -12.31 -22.48 -25.75
N TRP A 41 -12.60 -21.19 -25.65
CA TRP A 41 -11.70 -20.34 -24.89
C TRP A 41 -11.82 -20.84 -23.47
N ALA A 42 -10.92 -21.75 -23.10
CA ALA A 42 -10.62 -21.97 -21.70
C ALA A 42 -10.11 -20.62 -21.20
N ASP A 43 -11.03 -19.82 -20.66
CA ASP A 43 -10.67 -18.73 -19.76
C ASP A 43 -9.99 -19.43 -18.58
N THR A 44 -8.68 -19.58 -18.71
CA THR A 44 -7.82 -20.09 -17.66
C THR A 44 -7.80 -18.99 -16.62
N SER A 45 -8.86 -18.94 -15.82
CA SER A 45 -8.88 -18.19 -14.58
C SER A 45 -7.75 -18.78 -13.73
N ARG A 46 -6.57 -18.17 -13.85
CA ARG A 46 -5.40 -18.55 -13.07
C ARG A 46 -5.79 -18.42 -11.60
N GLU A 47 -5.85 -19.56 -10.92
CA GLU A 47 -6.09 -19.60 -9.47
C GLU A 47 -5.13 -18.60 -8.81
N PRO A 48 -5.63 -17.73 -7.90
CA PRO A 48 -4.77 -16.76 -7.24
C PRO A 48 -3.66 -17.49 -6.48
N ASP A 49 -2.39 -17.21 -6.84
CA ASP A 49 -1.22 -17.73 -6.12
C ASP A 49 -1.13 -16.98 -4.78
N ILE A 50 -1.76 -17.53 -3.74
CA ILE A 50 -1.73 -16.95 -2.39
C ILE A 50 -0.51 -17.48 -1.65
N ARG A 51 0.32 -16.56 -1.16
CA ARG A 51 1.50 -16.88 -0.36
C ARG A 51 1.44 -16.24 1.01
N THR A 52 2.02 -16.93 1.98
CA THR A 52 2.10 -16.48 3.38
C THR A 52 3.50 -15.96 3.69
N ALA A 53 3.57 -14.80 4.33
CA ALA A 53 4.79 -14.19 4.83
C ALA A 53 5.41 -15.03 5.97
N ARG A 54 6.72 -15.29 5.89
CA ARG A 54 7.47 -16.11 6.87
C ARG A 54 8.08 -15.33 8.02
N THR A 55 8.25 -14.02 7.84
CA THR A 55 8.99 -13.16 8.77
C THR A 55 8.24 -11.85 8.99
N ASP A 56 8.56 -11.18 10.09
CA ASP A 56 8.01 -9.86 10.39
C ASP A 56 8.71 -8.75 9.61
N ARG A 57 8.01 -7.63 9.40
CA ARG A 57 8.55 -6.38 8.84
C ARG A 57 9.12 -6.54 7.42
N ILE A 58 8.49 -7.37 6.58
CA ILE A 58 8.83 -7.51 5.16
C ILE A 58 8.42 -6.23 4.43
N ASN A 59 9.35 -5.59 3.73
CA ASN A 59 9.07 -4.35 3.01
C ASN A 59 8.38 -4.63 1.66
N VAL A 60 7.20 -4.02 1.46
CA VAL A 60 6.54 -3.93 0.15
C VAL A 60 7.07 -2.71 -0.57
N ARG A 61 7.58 -2.88 -1.79
CA ARG A 61 8.28 -1.83 -2.53
C ARG A 61 7.58 -1.45 -3.82
N GLY A 62 7.85 -0.23 -4.31
CA GLY A 62 7.32 0.27 -5.57
C GLY A 62 7.92 -0.40 -6.81
N GLN A 63 9.14 -0.90 -6.73
CA GLN A 63 9.90 -1.56 -7.82
C GLN A 63 10.63 -2.82 -7.29
N PRO A 64 10.99 -3.78 -8.16
CA PRO A 64 11.70 -5.01 -7.79
C PRO A 64 13.20 -4.75 -7.51
N THR A 65 13.51 -3.80 -6.64
CA THR A 65 14.89 -3.46 -6.23
C THR A 65 14.90 -3.08 -4.75
N THR A 66 15.98 -3.35 -4.01
CA THR A 66 16.03 -2.99 -2.58
C THR A 66 16.24 -1.49 -2.35
N ALA A 67 16.76 -0.79 -3.36
CA ALA A 67 16.89 0.67 -3.38
C ALA A 67 15.54 1.38 -3.61
N SER A 68 14.50 0.68 -4.06
CA SER A 68 13.18 1.25 -4.28
C SER A 68 12.52 1.72 -2.98
N GLU A 69 11.65 2.72 -3.10
CA GLU A 69 10.77 3.17 -2.03
C GLU A 69 9.98 2.02 -1.40
N VAL A 70 9.81 2.09 -0.07
CA VAL A 70 8.99 1.17 0.71
C VAL A 70 7.59 1.79 0.84
N LEU A 71 6.60 1.09 0.30
CA LEU A 71 5.18 1.47 0.35
C LEU A 71 4.57 1.12 1.71
N GLY A 72 4.95 -0.03 2.26
CA GLY A 72 4.42 -0.56 3.51
C GLY A 72 5.20 -1.77 3.98
N GLN A 73 4.74 -2.36 5.09
CA GLN A 73 5.34 -3.54 5.69
C GLN A 73 4.30 -4.63 5.90
N LEU A 74 4.73 -5.87 5.70
CA LEU A 74 3.97 -7.08 6.00
C LEU A 74 4.61 -7.79 7.18
N ASN A 75 3.78 -8.47 7.97
CA ASN A 75 4.21 -9.26 9.12
C ASN A 75 4.06 -10.75 8.84
N THR A 76 4.62 -11.56 9.74
CA THR A 76 4.50 -13.02 9.65
C THR A 76 3.03 -13.42 9.67
N GLY A 77 2.66 -14.34 8.77
CA GLY A 77 1.28 -14.80 8.64
C GLY A 77 0.41 -13.96 7.71
N ASP A 78 0.85 -12.77 7.28
CA ASP A 78 0.15 -11.99 6.27
C ASP A 78 0.07 -12.77 4.96
N ARG A 79 -1.12 -12.80 4.37
CA ARG A 79 -1.40 -13.46 3.09
C ARG A 79 -1.41 -12.44 1.98
N VAL A 80 -0.66 -12.70 0.92
CA VAL A 80 -0.61 -11.85 -0.27
C VAL A 80 -0.96 -12.66 -1.51
N THR A 81 -1.69 -12.02 -2.42
CA THR A 81 -1.97 -12.58 -3.74
C THR A 81 -0.84 -12.19 -4.68
N VAL A 82 -0.09 -13.19 -5.15
CA VAL A 82 0.97 -13.04 -6.14
C VAL A 82 0.35 -12.97 -7.52
N LEU A 83 0.59 -11.85 -8.20
CA LEU A 83 0.17 -11.64 -9.58
C LEU A 83 1.20 -12.22 -10.55
N GLU A 84 2.49 -12.03 -10.25
CA GLU A 84 3.58 -12.42 -11.14
C GLU A 84 4.87 -12.69 -10.36
N VAL A 85 5.67 -13.65 -10.82
CA VAL A 85 7.02 -13.91 -10.31
C VAL A 85 8.03 -13.31 -11.28
N VAL A 86 8.84 -12.38 -10.79
CA VAL A 86 9.84 -11.64 -11.55
C VAL A 86 11.23 -12.14 -11.17
N ASN A 87 11.91 -12.79 -12.12
CA ASN A 87 13.28 -13.27 -11.93
C ASN A 87 14.24 -12.37 -12.73
N LEU A 88 15.09 -11.63 -12.03
CA LEU A 88 16.09 -10.74 -12.61
C LEU A 88 17.38 -11.51 -12.89
N SER A 89 17.92 -11.37 -14.10
CA SER A 89 19.19 -12.02 -14.50
C SER A 89 20.42 -11.44 -13.79
N LYS A 90 20.31 -10.18 -13.33
CA LYS A 90 21.32 -9.50 -12.51
C LYS A 90 20.63 -8.66 -11.44
N PRO A 91 21.16 -8.59 -10.22
CA PRO A 91 20.63 -7.70 -9.19
C PRO A 91 20.84 -6.24 -9.62
N ALA A 92 19.87 -5.37 -9.32
CA ALA A 92 19.98 -3.95 -9.63
C ALA A 92 21.08 -3.25 -8.80
N THR A 93 21.28 -3.71 -7.56
CA THR A 93 22.29 -3.23 -6.61
C THR A 93 23.07 -4.41 -6.03
N GLN A 94 24.32 -4.19 -5.61
CA GLN A 94 25.12 -5.20 -4.92
C GLN A 94 24.41 -5.66 -3.64
N GLY A 95 23.98 -6.93 -3.59
CA GLY A 95 23.24 -7.52 -2.47
C GLY A 95 21.73 -7.59 -2.64
N ASP A 96 21.17 -7.19 -3.79
CA ASP A 96 19.74 -7.33 -4.05
C ASP A 96 19.34 -8.79 -4.34
N SER A 97 18.14 -9.17 -3.89
CA SER A 97 17.50 -10.41 -4.30
C SER A 97 17.24 -10.38 -5.80
N THR A 98 17.46 -11.50 -6.50
CA THR A 98 17.16 -11.63 -7.93
C THR A 98 15.70 -12.02 -8.18
N ASN A 99 15.08 -12.68 -7.20
CA ASN A 99 13.70 -13.18 -7.30
C ASN A 99 12.74 -12.28 -6.53
N TRP A 100 11.83 -11.65 -7.26
CA TRP A 100 10.81 -10.75 -6.74
C TRP A 100 9.42 -11.29 -7.06
N LEU A 101 8.46 -10.99 -6.19
CA LEU A 101 7.05 -11.26 -6.40
C LEU A 101 6.34 -9.93 -6.60
N LYS A 102 5.65 -9.80 -7.72
CA LYS A 102 4.69 -8.74 -7.93
C LYS A 102 3.39 -9.17 -7.28
N ILE A 103 3.00 -8.48 -6.22
CA ILE A 103 1.83 -8.78 -5.41
C ILE A 103 0.75 -7.71 -5.61
N ALA A 104 -0.51 -8.09 -5.42
CA ALA A 104 -1.58 -7.12 -5.26
C ALA A 104 -1.36 -6.34 -3.95
N LEU A 105 -1.57 -5.03 -3.95
CA LEU A 105 -1.40 -4.24 -2.74
C LEU A 105 -2.44 -4.65 -1.69
N PRO A 106 -2.03 -4.95 -0.44
CA PRO A 106 -2.98 -5.14 0.63
C PRO A 106 -3.67 -3.81 0.95
N SER A 107 -4.93 -3.88 1.37
CA SER A 107 -5.74 -2.69 1.70
C SER A 107 -5.19 -1.84 2.84
N THR A 108 -4.23 -2.38 3.60
CA THR A 108 -3.50 -1.70 4.68
C THR A 108 -2.43 -0.72 4.17
N VAL A 109 -1.99 -0.84 2.91
CA VAL A 109 -0.94 -0.01 2.32
C VAL A 109 -1.57 1.15 1.55
N PRO A 110 -1.53 2.39 2.08
CA PRO A 110 -2.13 3.52 1.40
C PRO A 110 -1.27 3.97 0.21
N VAL A 111 -1.92 4.54 -0.79
CA VAL A 111 -1.27 5.04 -2.02
C VAL A 111 -1.69 6.48 -2.30
N TRP A 112 -1.06 7.11 -3.28
CA TRP A 112 -1.21 8.53 -3.55
C TRP A 112 -1.64 8.80 -4.98
N VAL A 113 -2.51 9.79 -5.15
CA VAL A 113 -2.93 10.32 -6.45
C VAL A 113 -2.92 11.83 -6.41
N HIS A 114 -2.73 12.47 -7.57
CA HIS A 114 -2.69 13.91 -7.66
C HIS A 114 -4.11 14.50 -7.65
N SER A 115 -4.33 15.52 -6.81
CA SER A 115 -5.64 16.09 -6.52
C SER A 115 -6.32 16.75 -7.74
N SER A 116 -5.54 17.35 -8.66
CA SER A 116 -6.08 18.02 -9.85
C SER A 116 -6.91 17.10 -10.77
N PHE A 117 -6.67 15.78 -10.70
CA PHE A 117 -7.34 14.78 -11.53
C PHE A 117 -8.49 14.07 -10.82
N VAL A 118 -8.81 14.46 -9.58
CA VAL A 118 -9.87 13.87 -8.78
C VAL A 118 -10.91 14.93 -8.45
N ASP A 119 -12.18 14.58 -8.57
CA ASP A 119 -13.27 15.35 -8.00
C ASP A 119 -13.31 15.11 -6.50
N THR A 120 -12.83 16.07 -5.70
CA THR A 120 -12.81 15.95 -4.24
C THR A 120 -14.20 15.96 -3.61
N ASN A 121 -15.23 16.47 -4.29
CA ASN A 121 -16.61 16.46 -3.78
C ASN A 121 -17.27 15.09 -3.97
N GLN A 122 -17.00 14.45 -5.11
CA GLN A 122 -17.56 13.14 -5.46
C GLN A 122 -16.60 11.98 -5.23
N MET A 123 -15.38 12.27 -4.81
CA MET A 123 -14.23 11.37 -4.71
C MET A 123 -14.09 10.46 -5.93
N THR A 124 -14.22 11.04 -7.13
CA THR A 124 -14.26 10.32 -8.40
C THR A 124 -13.16 10.80 -9.34
N VAL A 125 -12.51 9.89 -10.06
CA VAL A 125 -11.43 10.23 -11.00
C VAL A 125 -11.99 10.95 -12.24
N ARG A 126 -11.43 12.13 -12.55
CA ARG A 126 -11.79 12.93 -13.73
C ARG A 126 -10.95 12.61 -14.96
N ALA A 127 -9.68 12.24 -14.76
CA ALA A 127 -8.75 11.94 -15.85
C ALA A 127 -9.04 10.58 -16.49
N ASN A 128 -8.78 10.44 -17.80
CA ASN A 128 -8.92 9.14 -18.50
C ASN A 128 -8.01 8.06 -17.92
N ARG A 129 -6.80 8.46 -17.53
CA ARG A 129 -5.79 7.57 -16.98
C ARG A 129 -5.00 8.35 -15.94
N LEU A 130 -5.15 7.97 -14.69
CA LEU A 130 -4.46 8.58 -13.57
C LEU A 130 -3.48 7.57 -12.98
N ASN A 131 -2.23 7.99 -12.83
CA ASN A 131 -1.21 7.16 -12.21
C ASN A 131 -1.37 7.20 -10.68
N VAL A 132 -1.36 6.02 -10.08
CA VAL A 132 -1.33 5.83 -8.63
C VAL A 132 0.12 5.66 -8.23
N ARG A 133 0.56 6.36 -7.19
CA ARG A 133 1.96 6.42 -6.76
C ARG A 133 2.16 5.98 -5.32
N GLY A 134 3.38 5.57 -4.98
CA GLY A 134 3.72 5.15 -3.63
C GLY A 134 3.89 6.28 -2.61
N GLY A 135 4.03 7.53 -3.06
CA GLY A 135 4.18 8.69 -2.19
C GLY A 135 3.65 10.00 -2.78
N PRO A 136 3.60 11.07 -1.97
CA PRO A 136 3.11 12.38 -2.37
C PRO A 136 4.18 13.12 -3.18
N GLY A 137 4.20 12.91 -4.49
CA GLY A 137 5.10 13.58 -5.41
C GLY A 137 5.25 12.87 -6.74
N GLU A 138 5.79 13.58 -7.74
CA GLU A 138 6.00 13.01 -9.08
C GLU A 138 7.21 12.07 -9.16
N ASN A 139 8.13 12.18 -8.20
CA ASN A 139 9.35 11.36 -8.13
C ASN A 139 9.10 9.96 -7.51
N PHE A 140 7.91 9.70 -6.97
CA PHE A 140 7.57 8.41 -6.37
C PHE A 140 7.16 7.39 -7.45
N SER A 141 7.38 6.11 -7.18
CA SER A 141 7.12 5.03 -8.13
C SER A 141 5.64 4.92 -8.45
N ILE A 142 5.32 4.57 -9.70
CA ILE A 142 3.94 4.32 -10.14
C ILE A 142 3.60 2.88 -9.76
N VAL A 143 2.62 2.72 -8.87
CA VAL A 143 2.19 1.44 -8.28
C VAL A 143 0.86 0.95 -8.85
N GLY A 144 0.24 1.71 -9.75
CA GLY A 144 -1.02 1.37 -10.38
C GLY A 144 -1.55 2.46 -11.29
N ARG A 145 -2.70 2.20 -11.91
CA ARG A 145 -3.45 3.17 -12.70
C ARG A 145 -4.93 3.03 -12.40
N VAL A 146 -5.62 4.17 -12.35
CA VAL A 146 -7.07 4.25 -12.19
C VAL A 146 -7.67 4.97 -13.39
N GLU A 147 -8.90 4.60 -13.72
CA GLU A 147 -9.61 5.12 -14.88
C GLU A 147 -10.65 6.17 -14.49
N ARG A 148 -11.12 6.93 -15.50
CA ARG A 148 -12.16 7.94 -15.30
C ARG A 148 -13.42 7.31 -14.71
N GLY A 149 -14.02 7.97 -13.72
CA GLY A 149 -15.26 7.52 -13.10
C GLY A 149 -15.07 6.55 -11.94
N GLU A 150 -13.84 6.09 -11.69
CA GLU A 150 -13.56 5.23 -10.55
C GLU A 150 -13.71 6.01 -9.24
N LYS A 151 -14.41 5.39 -8.27
CA LYS A 151 -14.62 5.96 -6.94
C LYS A 151 -13.44 5.61 -6.05
N LEU A 152 -12.86 6.64 -5.43
CA LEU A 152 -11.73 6.50 -4.53
C LEU A 152 -12.20 6.67 -3.07
N LYS A 153 -11.42 6.14 -2.14
CA LYS A 153 -11.62 6.36 -0.71
C LYS A 153 -10.49 7.24 -0.18
N LEU A 154 -10.80 8.49 0.16
CA LEU A 154 -9.84 9.43 0.73
C LEU A 154 -9.48 9.01 2.16
N ILE A 155 -8.19 8.99 2.46
CA ILE A 155 -7.67 8.82 3.82
C ILE A 155 -7.22 10.18 4.37
N ARG A 156 -6.41 10.91 3.60
CA ARG A 156 -5.96 12.27 3.95
C ARG A 156 -5.47 13.01 2.71
N GLN A 157 -5.34 14.32 2.83
CA GLN A 157 -4.69 15.16 1.84
C GLN A 157 -3.37 15.71 2.39
N LYS A 158 -2.37 15.84 1.51
CA LYS A 158 -1.11 16.52 1.77
C LYS A 158 -0.73 17.32 0.53
N ASP A 159 -0.74 18.64 0.65
CA ASP A 159 -0.48 19.55 -0.47
C ASP A 159 -1.43 19.26 -1.66
N GLU A 160 -0.87 19.07 -2.85
CA GLU A 160 -1.61 18.71 -4.07
C GLU A 160 -1.85 17.20 -4.23
N TRP A 161 -1.55 16.40 -3.20
CA TRP A 161 -1.64 14.94 -3.23
C TRP A 161 -2.69 14.39 -2.27
N LEU A 162 -3.49 13.45 -2.76
CA LEU A 162 -4.50 12.74 -2.00
C LEU A 162 -3.98 11.35 -1.67
N GLN A 163 -3.92 11.02 -0.38
CA GLN A 163 -3.70 9.67 0.09
C GLN A 163 -5.03 8.93 0.07
N ILE A 164 -5.07 7.81 -0.64
CA ILE A 164 -6.25 6.99 -0.85
C ILE A 164 -6.01 5.55 -0.43
N ALA A 165 -7.09 4.81 -0.20
CA ALA A 165 -7.02 3.35 -0.13
C ALA A 165 -6.56 2.80 -1.50
N PRO A 166 -5.79 1.70 -1.52
CA PRO A 166 -5.29 1.14 -2.78
C PRO A 166 -6.46 0.69 -3.66
N PRO A 167 -6.54 1.19 -4.91
CA PRO A 167 -7.58 0.79 -5.86
C PRO A 167 -7.33 -0.62 -6.38
N MET A 168 -8.34 -1.22 -7.00
CA MET A 168 -8.20 -2.54 -7.61
C MET A 168 -7.16 -2.48 -8.74
N GLY A 169 -6.19 -3.39 -8.71
CA GLY A 169 -5.09 -3.42 -9.68
C GLY A 169 -3.82 -2.64 -9.29
N ALA A 170 -3.81 -2.00 -8.11
CA ALA A 170 -2.54 -1.54 -7.52
C ALA A 170 -1.65 -2.73 -7.13
N TYR A 171 -0.35 -2.62 -7.42
CA TYR A 171 0.63 -3.67 -7.22
C TYR A 171 1.94 -3.15 -6.61
N GLY A 172 2.66 -4.06 -5.97
CA GLY A 172 3.94 -3.80 -5.32
C GLY A 172 4.85 -5.01 -5.41
N PHE A 173 6.09 -4.85 -4.99
CA PHE A 173 7.12 -5.88 -5.11
C PHE A 173 7.66 -6.27 -3.74
N VAL A 174 7.81 -7.57 -3.54
CA VAL A 174 8.42 -8.16 -2.34
C VAL A 174 9.42 -9.22 -2.76
N ALA A 175 10.49 -9.42 -1.98
CA ALA A 175 11.47 -10.46 -2.30
C ALA A 175 10.84 -11.85 -2.07
N ALA A 176 11.00 -12.75 -3.05
CA ALA A 176 10.37 -14.06 -3.03
C ALA A 176 10.87 -14.95 -1.88
N GLU A 177 12.08 -14.69 -1.38
CA GLU A 177 12.71 -15.41 -0.29
C GLU A 177 12.00 -15.29 1.06
N TYR A 178 11.08 -14.34 1.23
CA TYR A 178 10.32 -14.19 2.48
C TYR A 178 8.98 -14.90 2.48
N PHE A 179 8.61 -15.57 1.38
CA PHE A 179 7.31 -16.22 1.22
C PHE A 179 7.45 -17.73 1.05
N THR A 180 6.50 -18.47 1.61
CA THR A 180 6.38 -19.90 1.34
C THR A 180 5.74 -20.12 -0.03
N ALA A 181 6.12 -21.19 -0.72
CA ALA A 181 5.42 -21.64 -1.93
C ALA A 181 3.92 -21.80 -1.64
N PRO A 182 3.05 -21.57 -2.63
CA PRO A 182 1.61 -21.80 -2.45
C PRO A 182 1.42 -23.20 -1.87
N ALA A 183 0.61 -23.28 -0.80
CA ALA A 183 0.21 -24.58 -0.29
C ALA A 183 -0.39 -25.35 -1.47
N PRO A 184 -0.02 -26.63 -1.68
CA PRO A 184 -0.73 -27.43 -2.66
C PRO A 184 -2.22 -27.29 -2.35
N PRO A 185 -3.09 -27.16 -3.38
CA PRO A 185 -4.52 -27.14 -3.14
C PRO A 185 -4.81 -28.30 -2.19
N PRO A 186 -5.63 -28.11 -1.13
CA PRO A 186 -5.99 -29.23 -0.27
C PRO A 186 -6.42 -30.32 -1.23
N VAL A 187 -5.63 -31.39 -1.30
CA VAL A 187 -6.05 -32.58 -2.03
C VAL A 187 -7.39 -32.87 -1.39
N ALA A 188 -8.45 -32.65 -2.15
CA ALA A 188 -9.73 -33.18 -1.78
C ALA A 188 -9.42 -34.67 -1.66
N VAL A 189 -9.23 -35.13 -0.44
CA VAL A 189 -9.52 -36.51 -0.08
C VAL A 189 -10.99 -36.62 -0.42
N THR A 190 -11.28 -36.92 -1.69
CA THR A 190 -12.52 -37.53 -2.07
C THR A 190 -12.63 -38.67 -1.07
N PRO A 191 -13.60 -38.62 -0.14
CA PRO A 191 -13.85 -39.77 0.71
C PRO A 191 -13.95 -40.98 -0.25
N PRO A 192 -13.31 -42.12 0.04
CA PRO A 192 -13.56 -43.30 -0.75
C PRO A 192 -15.08 -43.43 -0.85
N ALA A 193 -15.59 -43.49 -2.09
CA ALA A 193 -17.02 -43.60 -2.34
C ALA A 193 -17.57 -44.67 -1.39
N PRO A 194 -18.67 -44.41 -0.65
CA PRO A 194 -19.30 -45.44 0.15
C PRO A 194 -19.49 -46.65 -0.77
N VAL A 195 -18.87 -47.77 -0.43
CA VAL A 195 -19.12 -49.02 -1.11
C VAL A 195 -20.58 -49.33 -0.79
N GLU A 196 -21.48 -49.05 -1.74
CA GLU A 196 -22.88 -49.41 -1.59
C GLU A 196 -22.94 -50.92 -1.34
N PRO A 197 -23.60 -51.38 -0.27
CA PRO A 197 -23.87 -52.80 -0.13
C PRO A 197 -24.73 -53.24 -1.32
N VAL A 198 -24.28 -54.25 -2.06
CA VAL A 198 -25.09 -54.91 -3.09
C VAL A 198 -26.36 -55.44 -2.42
N VAL A 199 -27.49 -54.81 -2.68
CA VAL A 199 -28.81 -55.35 -2.35
C VAL A 199 -29.38 -55.97 -3.62
N THR A 200 -29.42 -57.30 -3.67
CA THR A 200 -30.20 -58.04 -4.66
C THR A 200 -31.71 -57.84 -4.40
N PRO A 201 -32.54 -57.68 -5.45
CA PRO A 201 -33.92 -57.23 -5.31
C PRO A 201 -34.86 -58.35 -4.82
N PRO A 202 -35.88 -58.04 -3.98
CA PRO A 202 -37.01 -58.92 -3.74
C PRO A 202 -38.06 -58.81 -4.85
N PRO A 203 -38.69 -59.93 -5.32
CA PRO A 203 -39.78 -59.86 -6.27
C PRO A 203 -41.12 -59.54 -5.57
N ALA A 204 -41.80 -58.53 -6.12
CA ALA A 204 -43.15 -58.06 -5.81
C ALA A 204 -44.22 -59.17 -6.01
N PRO A 205 -45.48 -59.10 -5.49
CA PRO A 205 -46.47 -58.03 -5.77
C PRO A 205 -47.60 -57.88 -4.69
N PRO A 206 -48.79 -57.29 -4.98
CA PRO A 206 -49.06 -55.92 -5.43
C PRO A 206 -50.06 -55.14 -4.52
N ALA A 207 -50.01 -53.82 -4.71
CA ALA A 207 -51.05 -52.80 -4.53
C ALA A 207 -51.85 -52.73 -3.21
N THR A 208 -51.68 -51.62 -2.49
CA THR A 208 -52.81 -50.86 -1.90
C THR A 208 -52.39 -49.41 -1.61
N SER A 209 -53.35 -48.51 -1.84
CA SER A 209 -53.30 -47.05 -1.79
C SER A 209 -53.02 -46.47 -0.38
N PRO A 210 -52.62 -45.19 -0.24
CA PRO A 210 -52.40 -44.53 1.05
C PRO A 210 -53.72 -44.05 1.69
N PRO A 211 -53.80 -43.90 3.03
CA PRO A 211 -53.66 -42.56 3.59
C PRO A 211 -53.01 -42.47 5.01
N ALA A 212 -52.70 -41.22 5.39
CA ALA A 212 -52.30 -40.73 6.72
C ALA A 212 -53.45 -40.87 7.78
N PRO A 213 -53.38 -40.36 9.05
CA PRO A 213 -52.31 -39.65 9.76
C PRO A 213 -52.14 -40.03 11.28
N THR A 214 -51.20 -39.34 11.94
CA THR A 214 -51.09 -38.90 13.38
C THR A 214 -51.37 -39.86 14.57
N THR A 215 -50.49 -39.78 15.59
CA THR A 215 -50.79 -39.52 17.04
C THR A 215 -50.16 -40.49 18.05
N VAL A 216 -49.19 -39.96 18.81
CA VAL A 216 -48.92 -40.03 20.28
C VAL A 216 -48.70 -41.40 20.97
N VAL A 217 -47.70 -41.46 21.86
CA VAL A 217 -47.81 -41.76 23.33
C VAL A 217 -46.45 -42.26 23.88
N VAL A 218 -45.86 -41.43 24.76
CA VAL A 218 -45.28 -41.69 26.11
C VAL A 218 -44.52 -43.01 26.35
N VAL A 219 -43.30 -42.94 26.91
CA VAL A 219 -42.91 -43.42 28.27
C VAL A 219 -41.50 -42.89 28.62
N ALA A 220 -41.37 -42.26 29.80
CA ALA A 220 -40.11 -41.89 30.46
C ALA A 220 -39.61 -43.02 31.39
N PRO A 221 -38.29 -43.12 31.67
CA PRO A 221 -37.79 -42.85 33.05
C PRO A 221 -36.30 -42.40 33.08
N PRO A 222 -35.62 -42.31 34.24
CA PRO A 222 -35.92 -41.52 35.43
C PRO A 222 -34.81 -40.49 35.75
N VAL A 223 -35.11 -39.70 36.78
CA VAL A 223 -34.42 -38.52 37.31
C VAL A 223 -33.09 -38.86 38.00
N ILE A 224 -32.03 -38.07 37.71
CA ILE A 224 -30.86 -37.89 38.58
C ILE A 224 -30.88 -36.44 39.08
N THR A 225 -30.98 -36.29 40.40
CA THR A 225 -30.97 -35.02 41.13
C THR A 225 -29.53 -34.55 41.38
N ASN A 226 -29.15 -33.40 40.81
CA ASN A 226 -28.02 -32.62 41.28
C ASN A 226 -28.51 -31.47 42.19
N PRO A 227 -27.76 -31.12 43.26
CA PRO A 227 -28.15 -30.13 44.25
C PRO A 227 -28.13 -28.68 43.71
N PRO A 228 -28.84 -27.74 44.37
CA PRO A 228 -29.12 -26.42 43.82
C PRO A 228 -27.88 -25.52 43.82
N THR A 229 -27.50 -25.03 42.64
CA THR A 229 -26.62 -23.85 42.54
C THR A 229 -27.48 -22.62 42.76
N VAL A 230 -27.17 -21.89 43.83
CA VAL A 230 -27.74 -20.58 44.15
C VAL A 230 -27.43 -19.62 43.00
N VAL A 231 -28.44 -19.31 42.19
CA VAL A 231 -28.35 -18.23 41.18
C VAL A 231 -28.57 -16.92 41.91
N THR A 232 -27.48 -16.22 42.17
CA THR A 232 -27.53 -14.79 42.51
C THR A 232 -27.81 -14.02 41.21
N PRO A 233 -28.83 -13.14 41.17
CA PRO A 233 -29.05 -12.30 40.00
C PRO A 233 -27.85 -11.35 39.80
N PRO A 234 -27.41 -11.11 38.55
CA PRO A 234 -26.36 -10.14 38.27
C PRO A 234 -26.83 -8.72 38.64
N PRO A 235 -25.91 -7.85 39.10
CA PRO A 235 -26.25 -6.47 39.46
C PRO A 235 -26.71 -5.68 38.22
N PRO A 236 -27.63 -4.71 38.39
CA PRO A 236 -28.09 -3.88 37.29
C PRO A 236 -26.94 -3.05 36.70
N LEU A 237 -26.83 -3.11 35.38
CA LEU A 237 -25.92 -2.30 34.58
C LEU A 237 -26.18 -0.80 34.86
N PRO A 238 -25.16 0.03 35.15
CA PRO A 238 -25.35 1.47 35.22
C PRO A 238 -25.73 2.04 33.84
N ASP A 239 -26.64 3.01 33.84
CA ASP A 239 -27.21 3.71 32.67
C ASP A 239 -26.13 4.39 31.80
N LEU A 240 -25.41 3.62 30.98
CA LEU A 240 -24.40 4.12 30.03
C LEU A 240 -24.95 5.09 28.96
N ILE A 241 -26.28 5.13 28.78
CA ILE A 241 -26.92 5.99 27.78
C ILE A 241 -26.97 7.46 28.25
N LYS A 242 -26.98 7.73 29.55
CA LYS A 242 -26.98 9.13 30.06
C LYS A 242 -25.59 9.75 30.04
N GLU A 243 -24.56 8.97 30.32
CA GLU A 243 -23.18 9.47 30.37
C GLU A 243 -22.63 9.81 28.97
N GLU A 244 -23.03 9.05 27.94
CA GLU A 244 -22.63 9.29 26.55
C GLU A 244 -23.35 10.52 25.95
N ALA A 245 -24.60 10.77 26.33
CA ALA A 245 -25.34 11.96 25.93
C ALA A 245 -24.77 13.24 26.58
N GLU A 246 -24.39 13.18 27.86
CA GLU A 246 -23.76 14.31 28.56
C GLU A 246 -22.35 14.58 28.03
N ALA A 247 -21.57 13.56 27.66
CA ALA A 247 -20.26 13.73 27.03
C ALA A 247 -20.36 14.40 25.64
N LYS A 248 -21.43 14.10 24.89
CA LYS A 248 -21.72 14.72 23.59
C LYS A 248 -22.14 16.18 23.76
N GLU A 249 -22.96 16.50 24.76
CA GLU A 249 -23.38 17.87 25.07
C GLU A 249 -22.20 18.73 25.55
N ARG A 250 -21.29 18.17 26.38
CA ARG A 250 -20.04 18.84 26.81
C ARG A 250 -19.10 19.15 25.64
N ASN A 251 -18.98 18.23 24.69
CA ASN A 251 -18.16 18.45 23.48
C ASN A 251 -18.81 19.43 22.51
N LEU A 252 -20.15 19.43 22.40
CA LEU A 252 -20.90 20.38 21.58
C LEU A 252 -20.85 21.80 22.15
N ALA A 253 -20.90 21.96 23.47
CA ALA A 253 -20.73 23.24 24.16
C ALA A 253 -19.33 23.84 23.95
N LYS A 254 -18.29 23.00 23.80
CA LYS A 254 -16.91 23.42 23.50
C LYS A 254 -16.73 23.91 22.06
N ILE A 255 -17.57 23.44 21.13
CA ILE A 255 -17.64 23.93 19.74
C ILE A 255 -18.48 25.21 19.67
N ARG A 256 -19.58 25.31 20.43
CA ARG A 256 -20.48 26.47 20.47
C ARG A 256 -19.87 27.71 21.17
N GLY A 257 -18.79 27.52 21.94
CA GLY A 257 -17.99 28.59 22.54
C GLY A 257 -17.11 29.38 21.56
N TYR A 258 -16.94 28.90 20.32
CA TYR A 258 -16.37 29.72 19.25
C TYR A 258 -17.47 30.55 18.61
N ARG A 259 -17.70 31.72 19.20
CA ARG A 259 -18.46 32.80 18.58
C ARG A 259 -17.96 32.99 17.15
N THR A 260 -18.84 32.79 16.17
CA THR A 260 -18.63 33.27 14.81
C THR A 260 -18.32 34.77 14.86
N PRO A 261 -17.22 35.25 14.25
CA PRO A 261 -17.04 36.68 14.09
C PRO A 261 -18.12 37.20 13.11
N PRO A 262 -18.70 38.38 13.35
CA PRO A 262 -19.68 38.94 12.42
C PRO A 262 -19.01 39.26 11.09
N THR A 263 -19.70 38.89 10.01
CA THR A 263 -19.39 39.25 8.62
C THR A 263 -19.36 40.77 8.46
N GLY A 264 -18.15 41.34 8.48
CA GLY A 264 -17.84 42.69 8.01
C GLY A 264 -16.94 42.63 6.77
N PRO A 265 -16.85 43.72 5.98
CA PRO A 265 -16.19 43.69 4.68
C PRO A 265 -14.71 43.33 4.81
N VAL A 266 -14.27 42.41 3.94
CA VAL A 266 -12.91 41.86 3.89
C VAL A 266 -11.93 42.96 3.49
N THR A 267 -11.23 43.53 4.46
CA THR A 267 -9.94 44.19 4.23
C THR A 267 -8.84 43.16 4.45
N ASN A 268 -8.07 42.87 3.41
CA ASN A 268 -6.87 42.03 3.49
C ASN A 268 -5.91 42.58 4.54
N ARG A 269 -5.99 42.05 5.77
CA ARG A 269 -4.98 42.24 6.80
C ARG A 269 -4.11 41.00 6.75
N VAL A 270 -2.92 41.15 6.19
CA VAL A 270 -1.84 40.17 6.33
C VAL A 270 -1.59 40.03 7.82
N VAL A 271 -2.07 38.93 8.41
CA VAL A 271 -1.71 38.53 9.76
C VAL A 271 -0.35 37.88 9.63
N GLU A 272 0.69 38.66 9.88
CA GLU A 272 2.03 38.13 10.10
C GLU A 272 1.97 37.28 11.38
N VAL A 273 1.97 35.97 11.17
CA VAL A 273 1.99 34.99 12.26
C VAL A 273 3.39 35.07 12.87
N GLU A 274 3.51 35.72 14.03
CA GLU A 274 4.76 35.76 14.79
C GLU A 274 5.23 34.33 15.06
N ALA A 275 6.36 33.96 14.46
CA ALA A 275 6.96 32.64 14.60
C ALA A 275 7.37 32.40 16.06
N ALA A 276 7.11 31.20 16.58
CA ALA A 276 7.49 30.80 17.94
C ALA A 276 8.98 31.11 18.22
N PRO A 277 9.33 31.54 19.45
CA PRO A 277 10.71 31.92 19.77
C PRO A 277 11.65 30.72 19.62
N LYS A 278 12.72 30.92 18.86
CA LYS A 278 13.76 29.94 18.59
C LYS A 278 14.53 29.61 19.87
N ARG A 279 14.67 28.32 20.20
CA ARG A 279 15.39 27.85 21.39
C ARG A 279 16.90 27.83 21.13
N ILE A 280 17.66 28.67 21.82
CA ILE A 280 19.13 28.68 21.74
C ILE A 280 19.70 27.83 22.89
N VAL A 281 20.60 26.91 22.57
CA VAL A 281 21.22 26.01 23.56
C VAL A 281 22.72 25.94 23.36
N THR A 282 23.45 25.74 24.47
CA THR A 282 24.87 25.45 24.47
C THR A 282 25.07 24.00 24.92
N ARG A 283 25.81 23.21 24.14
CA ARG A 283 26.12 21.81 24.44
C ARG A 283 27.60 21.53 24.25
N GLU A 284 28.15 20.76 25.18
CA GLU A 284 29.48 20.17 25.02
C GLU A 284 29.37 18.75 24.46
N GLY A 285 30.35 18.35 23.67
CA GLY A 285 30.38 17.01 23.12
C GLY A 285 31.55 16.77 22.17
N MET A 286 31.63 15.55 21.66
CA MET A 286 32.61 15.15 20.65
C MET A 286 32.00 15.31 19.26
N VAL A 287 32.68 15.99 18.34
CA VAL A 287 32.22 16.02 16.94
C VAL A 287 32.61 14.73 16.24
N ARG A 288 31.62 13.98 15.75
CA ARG A 288 31.85 12.78 14.93
C ARG A 288 31.34 12.93 13.52
N TYR A 289 31.96 12.16 12.62
CA TYR A 289 31.48 11.99 11.27
C TYR A 289 30.34 10.96 11.24
N THR A 290 29.25 11.28 10.55
CA THR A 290 28.11 10.37 10.34
C THR A 290 27.78 10.22 8.86
N VAL A 291 27.30 9.04 8.50
CA VAL A 291 26.83 8.68 7.16
C VAL A 291 25.32 8.44 7.14
N HIS A 292 24.61 8.87 8.19
CA HIS A 292 23.19 8.64 8.33
C HIS A 292 22.40 9.40 7.25
N VAL A 293 21.49 8.70 6.55
CA VAL A 293 20.75 9.24 5.39
C VAL A 293 19.93 10.48 5.73
N ASN A 294 19.40 10.53 6.96
CA ASN A 294 18.58 11.65 7.43
C ASN A 294 19.41 12.77 8.08
N ALA A 295 20.75 12.69 8.04
CA ALA A 295 21.61 13.69 8.63
C ALA A 295 21.64 14.96 7.74
N PRO A 296 21.36 16.15 8.28
CA PRO A 296 21.43 17.39 7.53
C PRO A 296 22.87 17.78 7.15
N SER A 297 23.87 17.30 7.90
CA SER A 297 25.28 17.36 7.55
C SER A 297 25.97 16.07 7.99
N TRP A 298 27.20 15.84 7.53
CA TRP A 298 27.99 14.68 7.93
C TRP A 298 28.57 14.76 9.35
N TYR A 299 28.15 15.72 10.17
CA TYR A 299 28.70 15.90 11.50
C TYR A 299 27.61 15.84 12.59
N VAL A 300 27.91 15.13 13.66
CA VAL A 300 27.07 15.00 14.86
C VAL A 300 27.84 15.42 16.09
N LEU A 301 27.12 15.85 17.12
CA LEU A 301 27.63 16.06 18.45
C LEU A 301 27.25 14.87 19.33
N GLU A 302 28.23 14.13 19.82
CA GLU A 302 28.04 13.01 20.74
C GLU A 302 28.31 13.44 22.18
N SER A 303 27.55 12.86 23.11
CA SER A 303 27.78 12.99 24.54
C SER A 303 29.10 12.33 24.94
N LEU A 304 29.86 13.00 25.81
CA LEU A 304 31.13 12.50 26.31
C LEU A 304 30.96 11.25 27.18
N ASP A 305 29.87 11.18 27.94
CA ASP A 305 29.62 10.08 28.87
C ASP A 305 29.02 8.86 28.20
N THR A 306 28.04 9.09 27.32
CA THR A 306 27.21 8.00 26.76
C THR A 306 27.57 7.62 25.33
N GLN A 307 28.40 8.44 24.64
CA GLN A 307 28.70 8.32 23.22
C GLN A 307 27.45 8.31 22.31
N LYS A 308 26.30 8.72 22.85
CA LYS A 308 25.07 8.84 22.08
C LYS A 308 25.05 10.18 21.36
N VAL A 309 24.49 10.18 20.16
CA VAL A 309 24.23 11.40 19.39
C VAL A 309 23.24 12.27 20.15
N ILE A 310 23.65 13.51 20.43
CA ILE A 310 22.79 14.53 21.03
C ILE A 310 22.05 15.29 19.93
N ASN A 311 22.80 15.85 18.97
CA ASN A 311 22.25 16.55 17.81
C ASN A 311 23.11 16.32 16.58
N TYR A 312 22.48 16.46 15.43
CA TYR A 312 23.19 16.69 14.18
C TYR A 312 23.62 18.16 14.11
N LEU A 313 24.87 18.39 13.74
CA LEU A 313 25.40 19.74 13.58
C LEU A 313 25.06 20.24 12.19
N HIS A 314 24.68 21.50 12.06
CA HIS A 314 24.47 22.12 10.76
C HIS A 314 25.03 23.54 10.78
N ALA A 315 25.99 23.82 9.90
CA ALA A 315 26.53 25.15 9.69
C ALA A 315 25.59 25.94 8.78
N SER A 316 25.10 27.09 9.25
CA SER A 316 24.31 28.01 8.43
C SER A 316 25.18 28.94 7.59
N ASP A 317 26.41 29.22 8.03
CA ASP A 317 27.39 30.02 7.30
C ASP A 317 28.45 29.11 6.65
N THR A 318 28.81 29.41 5.40
CA THR A 318 29.90 28.78 4.64
C THR A 318 31.28 28.95 5.28
N ASN A 319 31.46 29.97 6.14
CA ASN A 319 32.71 30.19 6.87
C ASN A 319 32.95 29.16 8.01
N ILE A 320 31.94 28.35 8.34
CA ILE A 320 32.01 27.37 9.44
C ILE A 320 32.36 25.99 8.87
N VAL A 321 33.64 25.64 8.92
CA VAL A 321 34.13 24.34 8.43
C VAL A 321 34.08 23.30 9.56
N LEU A 322 32.96 22.57 9.67
CA LEU A 322 32.76 21.56 10.73
C LEU A 322 33.83 20.45 10.73
N GLY A 323 34.43 20.15 9.57
CA GLY A 323 35.48 19.15 9.42
C GLY A 323 36.73 19.42 10.26
N GLN A 324 37.04 20.67 10.59
CA GLN A 324 38.23 21.01 11.41
C GLN A 324 38.08 20.61 12.88
N PHE A 325 36.83 20.39 13.32
CA PHE A 325 36.47 19.97 14.67
C PHE A 325 36.28 18.46 14.79
N ARG A 326 36.39 17.71 13.68
CA ARG A 326 36.24 16.26 13.67
C ARG A 326 37.14 15.60 14.71
N ASP A 327 36.55 14.70 15.49
CA ASP A 327 37.20 13.94 16.56
C ASP A 327 37.79 14.83 17.67
N LYS A 328 37.30 16.06 17.81
CA LYS A 328 37.65 16.99 18.90
C LYS A 328 36.45 17.25 19.80
N ARG A 329 36.76 17.49 21.08
CA ARG A 329 35.79 17.98 22.08
C ARG A 329 35.51 19.45 21.80
N VAL A 330 34.24 19.80 21.69
CA VAL A 330 33.80 21.16 21.38
C VAL A 330 32.70 21.60 22.32
N LEU A 331 32.62 22.92 22.50
CA LEU A 331 31.45 23.60 23.03
C LEU A 331 30.73 24.26 21.85
N VAL A 332 29.48 23.88 21.61
CA VAL A 332 28.66 24.36 20.50
C VAL A 332 27.44 25.09 21.04
N THR A 333 27.23 26.33 20.61
CA THR A 333 26.01 27.09 20.84
C THR A 333 25.24 27.19 19.53
N GLY A 334 23.92 27.09 19.59
CA GLY A 334 23.13 27.19 18.37
C GLY A 334 21.64 27.15 18.59
N GLU A 335 20.90 27.38 17.50
CA GLU A 335 19.46 27.20 17.46
C GLU A 335 19.16 25.71 17.41
N GLU A 336 18.53 25.19 18.46
CA GLU A 336 18.03 23.83 18.49
C GLU A 336 16.64 23.77 17.85
N GLY A 337 16.48 22.81 16.94
CA GLY A 337 15.20 22.51 16.34
C GLY A 337 15.19 21.13 15.71
N LEU A 338 14.11 20.86 14.99
CA LEU A 338 13.96 19.65 14.19
C LEU A 338 14.26 19.99 12.73
N ASP A 339 14.83 19.05 11.98
CA ASP A 339 15.04 19.26 10.56
C ASP A 339 13.71 19.35 9.81
N ARG A 340 13.61 20.28 8.84
CA ARG A 340 12.38 20.44 8.04
C ARG A 340 12.12 19.23 7.14
N ARG A 341 13.17 18.56 6.66
CA ARG A 341 13.06 17.35 5.82
C ARG A 341 12.78 16.12 6.68
N TRP A 342 13.28 16.11 7.92
CA TRP A 342 13.18 14.97 8.84
C TRP A 342 12.66 15.41 10.21
N PRO A 343 11.33 15.34 10.45
CA PRO A 343 10.70 15.89 11.66
C PRO A 343 11.17 15.27 12.99
N ASN A 344 11.85 14.12 12.97
CA ASN A 344 12.36 13.44 14.17
C ASN A 344 13.88 13.55 14.31
N THR A 345 14.53 14.42 13.53
CA THR A 345 15.98 14.59 13.53
C THR A 345 16.33 15.87 14.29
N PRO A 346 16.90 15.78 15.50
CA PRO A 346 17.27 16.96 16.29
C PRO A 346 18.55 17.58 15.70
N VAL A 347 18.46 18.85 15.33
CA VAL A 347 19.55 19.61 14.69
C VAL A 347 19.93 20.79 15.55
N LEU A 348 21.23 21.03 15.68
CA LEU A 348 21.79 22.23 16.26
C LEU A 348 22.39 23.08 15.15
N ARG A 349 21.75 24.22 14.85
CA ARG A 349 22.16 25.14 13.79
C ARG A 349 23.13 26.17 14.35
N ILE A 350 24.35 26.17 13.81
CA ILE A 350 25.45 27.05 14.19
C ILE A 350 25.45 28.22 13.20
N GLN A 351 25.28 29.44 13.71
CA GLN A 351 25.10 30.61 12.86
C GLN A 351 26.41 31.36 12.63
N LYS A 352 27.31 31.38 13.63
CA LYS A 352 28.57 32.11 13.56
C LYS A 352 29.78 31.21 13.89
N PRO A 353 30.98 31.53 13.40
CA PRO A 353 32.20 30.78 13.73
C PRO A 353 32.51 30.73 15.23
N GLU A 354 32.23 31.81 15.97
CA GLU A 354 32.43 31.89 17.43
C GLU A 354 31.49 30.98 18.24
N ASP A 355 30.41 30.49 17.63
CA ASP A 355 29.44 29.62 18.28
C ASP A 355 29.96 28.17 18.44
N ILE A 356 31.08 27.81 17.79
CA ILE A 356 31.73 26.51 17.95
C ILE A 356 33.23 26.70 18.25
N ARG A 357 33.67 26.17 19.38
CA ARG A 357 35.07 26.25 19.82
C ARG A 357 35.51 24.95 20.48
N LEU A 358 36.83 24.71 20.49
CA LEU A 358 37.40 23.62 21.24
C LEU A 358 37.08 23.80 22.72
N SER A 359 36.64 22.72 23.36
CA SER A 359 36.56 22.66 24.81
C SER A 359 37.91 22.21 25.34
N GLU A 360 38.36 22.86 26.41
CA GLU A 360 39.52 22.43 27.19
C GLU A 360 39.28 21.07 27.85
#